data_AF-R9AAY6-F1
#
_entry.id   AF-R9AAY6-F1
#
_cell.length_a   1.000
_cell.length_b   1.000
_cell.length_c   1.000
_cell.angle_alpha   90.00
_cell.angle_beta   90.00
_cell.angle_gamma   90.00
#
_symmetry.space_group_name_H-M   'P 1'
#
loop_
_entity.id
_entity.type
_entity.pdbx_description
1 polymer ?
#
loop_
_entity_poly.entity_id
_entity_poly.type
_entity_poly.pdbx_seq_one_letter_code
_entity_poly.pdbx_strand_id
1 'polypeptide(L)'
;MTSKIKSTLLIIRPPYLTPKQHPLATEYYKYTSLLHQSLASKFKLDFYYQPQSLNSKKFVQGEYLRQIKDWGYSHYSNQDVSVDSGVDIHENLPTSNNKVDNIERLGDRSLGLLLPNHSLPSTTLNAGESLDQAALRAGYQQFGRDIDLWVVSKLPIAVNKDESGVDNYIILSYILNGTPSTPTSYLSKEEIPKNNFVDLIPIQ
;
A
#
# COMPACT_ATOMS: atom_id res chain seq x y z
N MET A 1 -24.94 -16.41 -34.83
CA MET A 1 -23.76 -15.54 -34.70
C MET A 1 -23.19 -15.76 -33.30
N THR A 2 -22.05 -16.44 -33.17
CA THR A 2 -21.39 -16.58 -31.86
C THR A 2 -20.80 -15.23 -31.47
N SER A 3 -21.38 -14.56 -30.48
CA SER A 3 -20.77 -13.36 -29.91
C SER A 3 -19.38 -13.73 -29.41
N LYS A 4 -18.35 -13.06 -29.94
CA LYS A 4 -16.98 -13.25 -29.43
C LYS A 4 -16.96 -12.63 -28.04
N ILE A 5 -16.61 -13.41 -27.03
CA ILE A 5 -16.43 -12.94 -25.66
C ILE A 5 -14.95 -12.60 -25.46
N LYS A 6 -14.67 -11.46 -24.83
CA LYS A 6 -13.32 -11.08 -24.40
C LYS A 6 -13.17 -11.23 -22.89
N SER A 7 -11.97 -11.61 -22.48
CA SER A 7 -11.55 -11.62 -21.09
C SER A 7 -10.35 -10.71 -20.93
N THR A 8 -10.44 -9.79 -19.98
CA THR A 8 -9.43 -8.79 -19.64
C THR A 8 -8.92 -9.02 -18.22
N LEU A 9 -7.62 -8.87 -18.00
CA LEU A 9 -7.01 -8.99 -16.68
C LEU A 9 -6.64 -7.61 -16.12
N LEU A 10 -7.19 -7.26 -14.96
CA LEU A 10 -6.78 -6.11 -14.18
C LEU A 10 -5.76 -6.57 -13.13
N ILE A 11 -4.51 -6.18 -13.30
CA ILE A 11 -3.43 -6.50 -12.36
C ILE A 11 -3.17 -5.29 -11.47
N ILE A 12 -3.27 -5.49 -10.15
CA ILE A 12 -3.07 -4.45 -9.15
C ILE A 12 -1.89 -4.82 -8.24
N ARG A 13 -1.02 -3.84 -7.98
CA ARG A 13 -0.02 -3.88 -6.92
C ARG A 13 -0.61 -3.19 -5.69
N PRO A 14 -0.91 -3.91 -4.60
CA PRO A 14 -1.50 -3.32 -3.40
C PRO A 14 -0.50 -2.40 -2.67
N PRO A 15 -0.94 -1.43 -1.85
CA PRO A 15 -0.04 -0.63 -1.04
C PRO A 15 0.63 -1.51 0.02
N TYR A 16 1.92 -1.29 0.23
CA TYR A 16 2.73 -1.99 1.23
C TYR A 16 3.24 -1.03 2.32
N LEU A 17 3.04 0.28 2.13
CA LEU A 17 3.24 1.32 3.15
C LEU A 17 1.90 1.86 3.61
N THR A 18 1.86 2.40 4.82
CA THR A 18 0.69 3.09 5.34
C THR A 18 0.44 4.38 4.54
N PRO A 19 -0.81 4.66 4.13
CA PRO A 19 -1.13 5.86 3.36
C PRO A 19 -0.84 7.13 4.16
N LYS A 20 -0.44 8.19 3.44
CA LYS A 20 -0.25 9.50 4.05
C LYS A 20 -1.58 10.02 4.61
N GLN A 21 -1.58 10.33 5.91
CA GLN A 21 -2.76 10.87 6.58
C GLN A 21 -3.13 12.26 6.06
N HIS A 22 -4.43 12.56 6.05
CA HIS A 22 -4.92 13.90 5.78
C HIS A 22 -4.52 14.87 6.91
N PRO A 23 -4.22 16.16 6.65
CA PRO A 23 -3.77 17.11 7.68
C PRO A 23 -4.71 17.22 8.89
N LEU A 24 -6.03 17.22 8.64
CA LEU A 24 -7.04 17.21 9.71
C LEU A 24 -6.94 15.94 10.58
N ALA A 25 -6.71 14.78 9.98
CA ALA A 25 -6.58 13.53 10.73
C ALA A 25 -5.32 13.53 11.60
N THR A 26 -4.21 14.05 11.07
CA THR A 26 -2.97 14.22 11.84
C THR A 26 -3.18 15.08 13.08
N GLU A 27 -3.82 16.25 12.93
CA GLU A 27 -4.11 17.13 14.07
C GLU A 27 -5.14 16.52 15.03
N TYR A 28 -6.15 15.82 14.52
CA TYR A 28 -7.13 15.12 15.36
C TYR A 28 -6.46 14.01 16.20
N TYR A 29 -5.59 13.20 15.60
CA TYR A 29 -4.85 12.16 16.32
C TYR A 29 -3.87 12.76 17.34
N LYS A 30 -3.24 13.88 17.00
CA LYS A 30 -2.41 14.63 17.95
C LYS A 30 -3.24 15.13 19.13
N TYR A 31 -4.38 15.77 18.88
CA TYR A 31 -5.28 16.24 19.94
C TYR A 31 -5.78 15.10 20.83
N THR A 32 -6.29 14.02 20.23
CA THR A 32 -6.80 12.86 20.97
C THR A 32 -5.70 12.17 21.76
N SER A 33 -4.48 12.04 21.23
CA SER A 33 -3.36 11.48 22.00
C SER A 33 -3.01 12.33 23.23
N LEU A 34 -3.04 13.66 23.11
CA LEU A 34 -2.86 14.58 24.25
C LEU A 34 -4.00 14.47 25.28
N LEU A 35 -5.24 14.36 24.81
CA LEU A 35 -6.40 14.16 25.68
C LEU A 35 -6.32 12.81 26.41
N HIS A 36 -5.98 11.74 25.69
CA HIS A 36 -5.78 10.43 26.31
C HIS A 36 -4.63 10.47 27.33
N GLN A 37 -3.55 11.18 27.04
CA GLN A 37 -2.44 11.34 27.98
C GLN A 37 -2.84 12.14 29.24
N SER A 38 -3.70 13.16 29.10
CA SER A 38 -4.15 13.96 30.24
C SER A 38 -5.16 13.23 31.14
N LEU A 39 -6.01 12.38 30.55
CA LEU A 39 -6.97 11.54 31.28
C LEU A 39 -6.35 10.23 31.79
N ALA A 40 -5.20 9.82 31.26
CA ALA A 40 -4.53 8.59 31.66
C ALA A 40 -4.10 8.66 33.13
N SER A 41 -4.20 7.54 33.83
CA SER A 41 -3.59 7.39 35.14
C SER A 41 -2.07 7.48 35.03
N LYS A 42 -1.41 7.94 36.10
CA LYS A 42 0.06 7.99 36.18
C LYS A 42 0.68 6.63 35.87
N PHE A 43 1.76 6.64 35.10
CA PHE A 43 2.55 5.45 34.80
C PHE A 43 3.21 4.91 36.07
N LYS A 44 3.06 3.61 36.33
CA LYS A 44 3.61 2.94 37.52
C LYS A 44 5.00 2.38 37.22
N LEU A 45 6.05 3.15 37.53
CA LEU A 45 7.44 2.74 37.30
C LEU A 45 7.81 1.41 37.96
N ASP A 46 7.46 1.24 39.23
CA ASP A 46 7.86 0.09 40.04
C ASP A 46 7.28 -1.25 39.53
N PHE A 47 6.20 -1.18 38.75
CA PHE A 47 5.59 -2.36 38.15
C PHE A 47 6.43 -2.89 36.97
N TYR A 48 7.01 -2.00 36.16
CA TYR A 48 7.74 -2.36 34.95
C TYR A 48 9.25 -2.42 35.15
N TYR A 49 9.78 -1.63 36.09
CA TYR A 49 11.21 -1.53 36.33
C TYR A 49 11.52 -1.86 37.78
N GLN A 50 12.61 -2.60 37.97
CA GLN A 50 13.18 -2.76 39.29
C GLN A 50 13.65 -1.40 39.82
N PRO A 51 13.42 -1.11 41.11
CA PRO A 51 13.81 0.16 41.71
C PRO A 51 15.32 0.38 41.55
N GLN A 52 15.71 1.60 41.18
CA GLN A 52 17.09 2.03 40.97
C GLN A 52 17.87 1.29 39.85
N SER A 53 17.21 0.46 39.05
CA SER A 53 17.83 -0.18 37.88
C SER A 53 18.27 0.86 36.84
N LEU A 54 19.33 0.55 36.07
CA LEU A 54 19.78 1.41 34.96
C LEU A 54 18.66 1.69 33.96
N ASN A 55 17.78 0.72 33.70
CA ASN A 55 16.65 0.88 32.79
C ASN A 55 15.59 1.84 33.35
N SER A 56 15.30 1.76 34.67
CA SER A 56 14.46 2.75 35.35
C SER A 56 15.03 4.16 35.19
N LYS A 57 16.33 4.32 35.42
CA LYS A 57 17.01 5.61 35.29
C LYS A 57 16.99 6.16 33.86
N LYS A 58 17.27 5.30 32.87
CA LYS A 58 17.18 5.63 31.44
C LYS A 58 15.78 6.05 31.03
N PHE A 59 14.75 5.34 31.52
CA PHE A 59 13.36 5.69 31.26
C PHE A 59 13.01 7.07 31.84
N VAL A 60 13.35 7.32 33.11
CA VAL A 60 13.08 8.60 33.76
C VAL A 60 13.79 9.74 33.04
N GLN A 61 15.04 9.53 32.61
CA GLN A 61 15.78 10.51 31.81
C GLN A 61 15.12 10.75 30.45
N GLY A 62 14.71 9.69 29.74
CA GLY A 62 14.05 9.80 28.44
C GLY A 62 12.72 10.55 28.52
N GLU A 63 11.89 10.23 29.52
CA GLU A 63 10.63 10.94 29.78
C GLU A 63 10.88 12.40 30.19
N TYR A 64 11.91 12.67 31.00
CA TYR A 64 12.31 14.04 31.35
C TYR A 64 12.63 14.88 30.10
N LEU A 65 13.48 14.35 29.22
CA LEU A 65 13.87 15.02 27.98
C LEU A 65 12.68 15.21 27.03
N ARG A 66 11.82 14.19 26.92
CA ARG A 66 10.60 14.24 26.10
C ARG A 66 9.64 15.32 26.60
N GLN A 67 9.34 15.37 27.89
CA GLN A 67 8.40 16.35 28.46
C GLN A 67 8.93 17.78 28.36
N ILE A 68 10.23 18.00 28.56
CA ILE A 68 10.83 19.33 28.34
C ILE A 68 10.72 19.73 26.87
N LYS A 69 10.96 18.82 25.93
CA LYS A 69 10.84 19.10 24.50
C LYS A 69 9.40 19.43 24.10
N ASP A 70 8.43 18.65 24.59
CA ASP A 70 7.03 18.76 24.18
C ASP A 70 6.29 19.88 24.92
N TRP A 71 6.58 20.10 26.21
CA TRP A 71 5.82 20.98 27.12
C TRP A 71 6.65 22.08 27.79
N GLY A 72 7.99 22.00 27.76
CA GLY A 72 8.88 22.97 28.44
C GLY A 72 9.07 22.75 29.94
N TYR A 73 8.40 21.77 30.54
CA TYR A 73 8.59 21.37 31.95
C TYR A 73 8.44 19.85 32.09
N SER A 74 8.89 19.29 33.22
CA SER A 74 8.81 17.85 33.48
C SER A 74 8.44 17.55 34.93
N HIS A 75 7.69 16.47 35.13
CA HIS A 75 7.41 15.90 36.45
C HIS A 75 8.52 14.97 36.96
N TYR A 76 9.43 14.58 36.07
CA TYR A 76 10.57 13.73 36.39
C TYR A 76 11.79 14.57 36.75
N SER A 77 12.66 14.03 37.61
CA SER A 77 13.96 14.65 37.89
C SER A 77 14.96 14.30 36.80
N ASN A 78 15.82 15.25 36.40
CA ASN A 78 16.98 14.95 35.58
C ASN A 78 17.89 13.94 36.31
N GLN A 79 18.25 12.84 35.66
CA GLN A 79 19.10 11.78 36.21
C GLN A 79 20.50 11.73 35.58
N ASP A 80 20.80 12.60 34.61
CA ASP A 80 22.10 12.73 33.93
C ASP A 80 22.68 11.39 33.43
N VAL A 81 21.80 10.49 32.97
CA VAL A 81 22.20 9.19 32.39
C VAL A 81 22.40 9.33 30.89
N SER A 82 23.53 8.83 30.37
CA SER A 82 23.72 8.69 28.93
C SER A 82 22.68 7.71 28.37
N VAL A 83 21.68 8.26 27.71
CA VAL A 83 20.76 7.48 26.89
C VAL A 83 21.55 7.13 25.64
N ASP A 84 22.02 5.88 25.55
CA ASP A 84 22.62 5.38 24.32
C ASP A 84 21.59 5.58 23.21
N SER A 85 21.96 6.35 22.19
CA SER A 85 21.11 6.61 21.03
C SER A 85 20.70 5.26 20.46
N GLY A 86 19.39 5.05 20.34
CA GLY A 86 18.79 3.76 20.07
C GLY A 86 19.30 3.07 18.81
N VAL A 87 18.87 1.83 18.63
CA VAL A 87 19.01 1.13 17.34
C VAL A 87 18.54 2.07 16.24
N ASP A 88 19.36 2.28 15.21
CA ASP A 88 18.95 3.01 14.01
C ASP A 88 17.79 2.25 13.37
N ILE A 89 16.56 2.69 13.68
CA ILE A 89 15.37 2.20 13.01
C ILE A 89 15.36 2.89 11.65
N HIS A 90 15.86 2.18 10.63
CA HIS A 90 15.64 2.59 9.26
C HIS A 90 14.15 2.44 8.96
N GLU A 91 13.43 3.56 8.97
CA GLU A 91 12.08 3.60 8.46
C GLU A 91 12.10 3.18 6.99
N ASN A 92 11.14 2.32 6.59
CA ASN A 92 10.90 1.99 5.19
C ASN A 92 10.34 3.24 4.51
N LEU A 93 11.24 4.13 4.10
CA LEU A 93 10.89 5.33 3.36
C LEU A 93 10.45 4.95 1.94
N PRO A 94 9.50 5.68 1.35
CA PRO A 94 9.15 5.49 -0.06
C PRO A 94 10.41 5.61 -0.92
N THR A 95 10.62 4.66 -1.83
CA THR A 95 11.77 4.70 -2.75
C THR A 95 11.81 6.05 -3.48
N SER A 96 12.97 6.71 -3.49
CA SER A 96 13.18 8.02 -4.14
C SER A 96 12.93 7.99 -5.66
N ASN A 97 12.96 6.79 -6.25
CA ASN A 97 12.76 6.54 -7.66
C ASN A 97 11.26 6.45 -8.03
N ASN A 98 10.61 7.60 -8.19
CA ASN A 98 9.21 7.73 -8.62
C ASN A 98 9.03 7.59 -10.15
N LYS A 99 9.75 6.67 -10.79
CA LYS A 99 9.58 6.39 -12.23
C LYS A 99 8.39 5.46 -12.45
N VAL A 100 7.59 5.73 -13.48
CA VAL A 100 6.37 4.98 -13.82
C VAL A 100 6.62 3.49 -14.08
N ASP A 101 7.81 3.12 -14.52
CA ASP A 101 8.21 1.73 -14.80
C ASP A 101 8.60 0.94 -13.54
N ASN A 102 8.70 1.61 -12.39
CA ASN A 102 9.09 0.99 -11.13
C ASN A 102 7.86 0.52 -10.33
N ILE A 103 7.83 -0.77 -9.99
CA ILE A 103 6.78 -1.37 -9.16
C ILE A 103 6.78 -0.84 -7.72
N GLU A 104 7.95 -0.47 -7.22
CA GLU A 104 8.15 -0.02 -5.83
C GLU A 104 7.75 1.45 -5.62
N ARG A 105 7.49 2.22 -6.69
CA ARG A 105 7.06 3.62 -6.54
C ARG A 105 5.73 3.71 -5.79
N LEU A 106 5.44 4.82 -5.13
CA LEU A 106 4.15 5.08 -4.45
C LEU A 106 3.69 3.88 -3.60
N GLY A 107 4.56 3.38 -2.72
CA GLY A 107 4.28 2.19 -1.89
C GLY A 107 3.08 2.36 -0.96
N ASP A 108 2.64 3.60 -0.75
CA ASP A 108 1.48 3.99 0.05
C ASP A 108 0.15 3.94 -0.72
N ARG A 109 0.18 3.70 -2.03
CA ARG A 109 -1.00 3.66 -2.91
C ARG A 109 -1.08 2.38 -3.73
N SER A 110 -2.28 2.03 -4.18
CA SER A 110 -2.46 0.95 -5.16
C SER A 110 -2.03 1.39 -6.57
N LEU A 111 -1.29 0.55 -7.29
CA LEU A 111 -0.94 0.78 -8.70
C LEU A 111 -1.57 -0.27 -9.61
N GLY A 112 -2.14 0.16 -10.72
CA GLY A 112 -2.53 -0.72 -11.82
C GLY A 112 -1.36 -0.94 -12.76
N LEU A 113 -1.14 -2.19 -13.17
CA LEU A 113 -0.18 -2.54 -14.21
C LEU A 113 -0.84 -2.40 -15.58
N LEU A 114 -0.30 -1.53 -16.43
CA LEU A 114 -0.83 -1.22 -17.75
C LEU A 114 0.21 -1.40 -18.84
N LEU A 115 -0.28 -1.67 -20.04
CA LEU A 115 0.51 -1.63 -21.26
C LEU A 115 0.91 -0.17 -21.58
N PRO A 116 1.93 0.06 -22.43
CA PRO A 116 2.38 1.41 -22.82
C PRO A 116 1.27 2.30 -23.43
N ASN A 117 0.22 1.69 -23.99
CA ASN A 117 -0.95 2.37 -24.53
C ASN A 117 -2.04 2.65 -23.48
N HIS A 118 -1.76 2.47 -22.19
CA HIS A 118 -2.70 2.59 -21.06
C HIS A 118 -3.91 1.65 -21.12
N SER A 119 -3.81 0.57 -21.90
CA SER A 119 -4.84 -0.47 -21.95
C SER A 119 -4.52 -1.66 -21.05
N LEU A 120 -5.56 -2.38 -20.67
CA LEU A 120 -5.44 -3.63 -19.93
C LEU A 120 -5.17 -4.81 -20.88
N PRO A 121 -4.44 -5.85 -20.43
CA PRO A 121 -4.29 -7.09 -21.18
C PRO A 121 -5.65 -7.73 -21.45
N SER A 122 -5.94 -8.00 -22.71
CA SER A 122 -7.20 -8.59 -23.15
C SER A 122 -6.97 -9.66 -24.20
N THR A 123 -7.83 -10.69 -24.18
CA THR A 123 -7.81 -11.75 -25.18
C THR A 123 -9.22 -12.24 -25.46
N THR A 124 -9.40 -12.89 -26.61
CA THR A 124 -10.65 -13.59 -26.93
C THR A 124 -10.70 -14.95 -26.22
N LEU A 125 -11.90 -15.36 -25.82
CA LEU A 125 -12.13 -16.65 -25.20
C LEU A 125 -11.97 -17.80 -26.21
N ASN A 126 -11.15 -18.80 -25.86
CA ASN A 126 -11.04 -20.04 -26.63
C ASN A 126 -12.10 -21.06 -26.21
N ALA A 127 -12.45 -21.99 -27.09
CA ALA A 127 -13.40 -23.05 -26.75
C ALA A 127 -12.85 -23.96 -25.64
N GLY A 128 -13.60 -24.12 -24.55
CA GLY A 128 -13.24 -24.96 -23.40
C GLY A 128 -12.39 -24.28 -22.32
N GLU A 129 -11.98 -23.02 -22.52
CA GLU A 129 -11.25 -22.22 -21.53
C GLU A 129 -12.25 -21.43 -20.66
N SER A 130 -11.97 -21.27 -19.37
CA SER A 130 -12.75 -20.40 -18.48
C SER A 130 -12.27 -18.94 -18.54
N LEU A 131 -13.11 -17.98 -18.13
CA LEU A 131 -12.79 -16.54 -18.23
C LEU A 131 -11.51 -16.16 -17.47
N ASP A 132 -11.29 -16.74 -16.29
CA ASP A 132 -10.09 -16.57 -15.46
C ASP A 132 -8.84 -17.11 -16.15
N GLN A 133 -8.92 -18.31 -16.75
CA GLN A 133 -7.81 -18.90 -17.51
C GLN A 133 -7.46 -18.03 -18.73
N ALA A 134 -8.46 -17.56 -19.46
CA ALA A 134 -8.26 -16.66 -20.59
C ALA A 134 -7.63 -15.32 -20.16
N ALA A 135 -8.08 -14.74 -19.05
CA ALA A 135 -7.50 -13.51 -18.50
C ALA A 135 -6.02 -13.71 -18.09
N LEU A 136 -5.73 -14.79 -17.36
CA LEU A 136 -4.36 -15.16 -16.99
C LEU A 136 -3.47 -15.38 -18.21
N ARG A 137 -3.98 -16.08 -19.22
CA ARG A 137 -3.27 -16.27 -20.49
C ARG A 137 -2.97 -14.93 -21.15
N ALA A 138 -3.91 -13.99 -21.16
CA ALA A 138 -3.68 -12.64 -21.69
C ALA A 138 -2.56 -11.93 -20.92
N GLY A 139 -2.58 -11.99 -19.58
CA GLY A 139 -1.54 -11.43 -18.73
C GLY A 139 -0.15 -12.01 -19.03
N TYR A 140 -0.01 -13.35 -19.03
CA TYR A 140 1.27 -14.00 -19.31
C TYR A 140 1.77 -13.83 -20.75
N GLN A 141 0.86 -13.75 -21.73
CA GLN A 141 1.22 -13.50 -23.12
C GLN A 141 1.78 -12.09 -23.32
N GLN A 142 1.25 -11.11 -22.59
CA GLN A 142 1.64 -9.72 -22.75
C GLN A 142 2.81 -9.31 -21.85
N PHE A 143 2.84 -9.78 -20.61
CA PHE A 143 3.84 -9.37 -19.62
C PHE A 143 4.95 -10.41 -19.38
N GLY A 144 4.82 -11.61 -19.96
CA GLY A 144 5.76 -12.71 -19.73
C GLY A 144 5.39 -13.54 -18.49
N ARG A 145 6.15 -14.62 -18.26
CA ARG A 145 5.93 -15.55 -17.15
C ARG A 145 6.74 -15.24 -15.89
N ASP A 146 7.61 -14.24 -15.92
CA ASP A 146 8.46 -13.82 -14.79
C ASP A 146 7.71 -12.93 -13.79
N ILE A 147 6.39 -13.08 -13.71
CA ILE A 147 5.50 -12.35 -12.80
C ILE A 147 4.59 -13.34 -12.09
N ASP A 148 4.56 -13.23 -10.77
CA ASP A 148 3.66 -13.98 -9.91
C ASP A 148 2.33 -13.25 -9.79
N LEU A 149 1.31 -13.79 -10.45
CA LEU A 149 -0.05 -13.27 -10.47
C LEU A 149 -0.95 -14.15 -9.61
N TRP A 150 -1.68 -13.52 -8.68
CA TRP A 150 -2.71 -14.17 -7.90
C TRP A 150 -4.10 -13.65 -8.28
N VAL A 151 -4.87 -14.48 -8.99
CA VAL A 151 -6.25 -14.17 -9.36
C VAL A 151 -7.14 -14.28 -8.13
N VAL A 152 -7.91 -13.23 -7.88
CA VAL A 152 -8.75 -13.12 -6.67
C VAL A 152 -9.95 -14.06 -6.74
N SER A 153 -10.61 -14.14 -7.91
CA SER A 153 -11.78 -15.00 -8.09
C SER A 153 -12.01 -15.36 -9.55
N LYS A 154 -12.86 -16.37 -9.78
CA LYS A 154 -13.35 -16.73 -11.12
C LYS A 154 -14.45 -15.80 -11.64
N LEU A 155 -14.95 -14.91 -10.79
CA LEU A 155 -16.04 -14.00 -11.12
C LEU A 155 -15.46 -12.69 -11.68
N PRO A 156 -16.04 -12.17 -12.77
CA PRO A 156 -15.67 -10.87 -13.28
C PRO A 156 -16.11 -9.77 -12.32
N ILE A 157 -15.24 -8.79 -12.12
CA ILE A 157 -15.52 -7.60 -11.30
C ILE A 157 -16.27 -6.52 -12.09
N ALA A 158 -16.19 -6.56 -13.42
CA ALA A 158 -16.85 -5.62 -14.31
C ALA A 158 -17.05 -6.22 -15.71
N VAL A 159 -18.01 -5.65 -16.44
CA VAL A 159 -18.27 -5.97 -17.84
C VAL A 159 -18.37 -4.67 -18.63
N ASN A 160 -17.58 -4.56 -19.68
CA ASN A 160 -17.63 -3.45 -20.63
C ASN A 160 -17.97 -3.97 -22.02
N LYS A 161 -18.77 -3.22 -22.77
CA LYS A 161 -18.98 -3.50 -24.18
C LYS A 161 -17.97 -2.70 -24.98
N ASP A 162 -17.18 -3.40 -25.80
CA ASP A 162 -16.30 -2.74 -26.76
C ASP A 162 -17.13 -2.02 -27.83
N GLU A 163 -16.50 -1.08 -28.55
CA GLU A 163 -17.12 -0.36 -29.69
C GLU A 163 -17.68 -1.32 -30.77
N SER A 164 -17.10 -2.52 -30.88
CA SER A 164 -17.56 -3.58 -31.78
C SER A 164 -18.77 -4.38 -31.24
N GLY A 165 -19.33 -4.00 -30.08
CA GLY A 165 -20.44 -4.70 -29.42
C GLY A 165 -20.07 -6.02 -28.77
N VAL A 166 -18.77 -6.26 -28.55
CA VAL A 166 -18.23 -7.46 -27.91
C VAL A 166 -18.22 -7.28 -26.40
N ASP A 167 -18.80 -8.24 -25.67
CA ASP A 167 -18.76 -8.24 -24.21
C ASP A 167 -17.35 -8.57 -23.72
N ASN A 168 -16.78 -7.66 -22.93
CA ASN A 168 -15.47 -7.76 -22.31
C ASN A 168 -15.61 -7.89 -20.79
N TYR A 169 -15.22 -9.03 -20.25
CA TYR A 169 -15.27 -9.36 -18.83
C TYR A 169 -13.92 -9.08 -18.18
N ILE A 170 -13.90 -8.29 -17.11
CA ILE A 170 -12.68 -7.91 -16.40
C ILE A 170 -12.52 -8.78 -15.15
N ILE A 171 -11.38 -9.46 -15.04
CA ILE A 171 -10.99 -10.30 -13.91
C ILE A 171 -9.90 -9.57 -13.10
N LEU A 172 -10.01 -9.61 -11.77
CA LEU A 172 -9.04 -9.01 -10.87
C LEU A 172 -7.92 -9.98 -10.49
N SER A 173 -6.68 -9.50 -10.54
CA SER A 173 -5.49 -10.18 -10.05
C SER A 173 -4.59 -9.23 -9.28
N TYR A 174 -3.88 -9.75 -8.30
CA TYR A 174 -2.79 -9.06 -7.64
C TYR A 174 -1.45 -9.54 -8.19
N ILE A 175 -0.48 -8.62 -8.28
CA ILE A 175 0.92 -8.97 -8.46
C ILE A 175 1.55 -9.19 -7.09
N LEU A 176 2.16 -10.36 -6.89
CA LEU A 176 2.85 -10.70 -5.65
C LEU A 176 4.35 -10.39 -5.75
N ASN A 177 4.95 -10.72 -6.90
CA ASN A 177 6.36 -10.56 -7.16
C ASN A 177 6.64 -10.59 -8.67
N GLY A 178 7.85 -10.21 -9.06
CA GLY A 178 8.36 -10.35 -10.42
C GLY A 178 8.35 -9.07 -11.23
N THR A 179 8.97 -9.14 -12.39
CA THR A 179 9.14 -8.01 -13.30
C THR A 179 8.62 -8.38 -14.69
N PRO A 180 7.79 -7.53 -15.31
CA PRO A 180 7.33 -7.77 -16.66
C PRO A 180 8.48 -7.75 -17.66
N SER A 181 8.42 -8.67 -18.61
CA SER A 181 9.38 -8.78 -19.71
C SER A 181 9.18 -7.66 -20.74
N THR A 182 7.94 -7.18 -20.89
CA THR A 182 7.60 -6.06 -21.77
C THR A 182 7.63 -4.73 -21.01
N PRO A 183 7.85 -3.59 -21.69
CA PRO A 183 7.76 -2.28 -21.05
C PRO A 183 6.33 -2.06 -20.56
N THR A 184 6.18 -1.75 -19.27
CA THR A 184 4.88 -1.54 -18.61
C THR A 184 4.88 -0.29 -17.77
N SER A 185 3.73 0.36 -17.69
CA SER A 185 3.51 1.47 -16.79
C SER A 185 2.73 1.01 -15.55
N TYR A 186 3.29 1.27 -14.37
CA TYR A 186 2.56 1.14 -13.11
C TYR A 186 1.92 2.49 -12.83
N LEU A 187 0.59 2.61 -12.86
CA LEU A 187 -0.10 3.90 -12.67
C LEU A 187 -1.06 3.86 -11.49
N SER A 188 -1.11 4.95 -10.73
CA SER A 188 -2.12 5.15 -9.69
C SER A 188 -3.46 5.58 -10.30
N LYS A 189 -4.54 5.45 -9.53
CA LYS A 189 -5.90 5.82 -9.99
C LYS A 189 -5.98 7.26 -10.53
N GLU A 190 -5.24 8.19 -9.94
CA GLU A 190 -5.23 9.61 -10.31
C GLU A 190 -4.49 9.89 -11.63
N GLU A 191 -3.49 9.07 -11.98
CA GLU A 191 -2.69 9.23 -13.19
C GLU A 191 -3.32 8.57 -14.41
N ILE A 192 -4.21 7.59 -14.21
CA ILE A 192 -4.87 6.89 -15.32
C ILE A 192 -5.90 7.85 -15.94
N PRO A 193 -5.85 8.08 -17.28
CA PRO A 193 -6.87 8.89 -17.94
C PRO A 193 -8.26 8.31 -17.68
N LYS A 194 -9.26 9.18 -17.52
CA LYS A 194 -10.64 8.76 -17.24
C LYS A 194 -11.11 7.73 -18.28
N ASN A 195 -11.10 6.47 -17.86
CA ASN A 195 -11.45 5.28 -18.64
C ASN A 195 -12.38 4.41 -17.79
N ASN A 196 -13.10 3.51 -18.45
CA ASN A 196 -14.15 2.70 -17.82
C ASN A 196 -13.66 1.75 -16.70
N PHE A 197 -12.36 1.55 -16.54
CA PHE A 197 -11.80 0.66 -15.51
C PHE A 197 -11.14 1.40 -14.34
N VAL A 198 -10.99 2.73 -14.41
CA VAL A 198 -10.28 3.52 -13.37
C VAL A 198 -10.98 3.38 -12.02
N ASP A 199 -12.30 3.28 -12.02
CA ASP A 199 -13.09 3.11 -10.80
C ASP A 199 -12.96 1.73 -10.15
N LEU A 200 -12.42 0.74 -10.87
CA LEU A 200 -12.16 -0.60 -10.36
C LEU A 200 -10.89 -0.67 -9.52
N ILE A 201 -10.02 0.34 -9.61
CA ILE A 201 -8.82 0.42 -8.78
C ILE A 201 -9.21 0.98 -7.41
N PRO A 202 -8.88 0.29 -6.31
CA PRO A 202 -9.23 0.75 -4.97
C PRO A 202 -8.55 2.09 -4.68
N ILE A 203 -9.32 3.01 -4.10
CA ILE A 203 -8.82 4.29 -3.58
C ILE A 203 -8.21 3.97 -2.22
N GLN A 204 -6.92 3.68 -2.20
CA GLN A 204 -6.12 3.67 -0.97
C GLN A 204 -4.94 4.60 -1.15
#